data_AF-A0A2V9KMU0-F1
#
_entry.id   AF-A0A2V9KMU0-F1
#
_cell.length_a   1.000
_cell.length_b   1.000
_cell.length_c   1.000
_cell.angle_alpha   90.00
_cell.angle_beta   90.00
_cell.angle_gamma   90.00
#
_symmetry.space_group_name_H-M   'P 1'
#
loop_
_entity.id
_entity.type
_entity.pdbx_description
1 polymer ?
#
loop_
_entity_poly.entity_id
_entity_poly.type
_entity_poly.pdbx_seq_one_letter_code
_entity_poly.pdbx_strand_id
1 'polypeptide(L)'
;MSKSRRQFLVNTSLSLVSAAFTSCRKAAQKTTETPAGTPPAFGTAPAVGPEVSPSTFAEAERLVQVELTAAERAQAAGNWRNSLAPLYERRTGPRVVKIEPSVAPYSRWEPVLAGEKAGPQGGQFIWSKPNPGPLPANDEDIAYAPVTRLAGWIENRKLTSERLTNLYLERLDRFNPKLRCVITLMREPALAQAKQADQEISAGKYRGPLHGVPWGAKDLLDTAGTPTTYGAEPFRTRVPSADATVVKRLNDAGAVLVAKLSLGALALNDIWFGGQTMNPWLLEEGSSGSSA
;
A
#
# COMPACT_ATOMS: atom_id res chain seq x y z
N MET A 1 0.69 25.46 -37.57
CA MET A 1 1.61 26.21 -36.71
C MET A 1 1.93 25.36 -35.48
N SER A 2 3.12 24.74 -35.45
CA SER A 2 3.53 23.83 -34.38
C SER A 2 3.91 24.62 -33.12
N LYS A 3 3.11 24.48 -32.06
CA LYS A 3 3.50 24.97 -30.73
C LYS A 3 4.37 23.89 -30.10
N SER A 4 5.68 24.11 -30.07
CA SER A 4 6.63 23.13 -29.54
C SER A 4 6.50 22.98 -28.02
N ARG A 5 6.80 21.79 -27.51
CA ARG A 5 6.80 21.44 -26.07
C ARG A 5 7.62 22.39 -25.19
N ARG A 6 8.60 23.12 -25.75
CA ARG A 6 9.36 24.17 -25.03
C ARG A 6 8.49 25.35 -24.60
N GLN A 7 7.48 25.72 -25.38
CA GLN A 7 6.68 26.91 -25.12
C GLN A 7 5.65 26.69 -24.01
N PHE A 8 5.24 25.43 -23.80
CA PHE A 8 4.45 25.03 -22.63
C PHE A 8 5.26 25.23 -21.34
N LEU A 9 6.49 24.70 -21.28
CA LEU A 9 7.35 24.77 -20.07
C LEU A 9 7.74 26.20 -19.67
N VAL A 10 7.90 27.10 -20.64
CA VAL A 10 8.18 28.52 -20.36
C VAL A 10 6.95 29.24 -19.81
N ASN A 11 5.75 28.94 -20.33
CA ASN A 11 4.54 29.60 -19.86
C ASN A 11 4.06 29.08 -18.50
N THR A 12 4.28 27.80 -18.17
CA THR A 12 3.90 27.25 -16.85
C THR A 12 4.76 27.83 -15.73
N SER A 13 6.04 28.07 -15.99
CA SER A 13 6.97 28.62 -14.99
C SER A 13 6.69 30.11 -14.69
N LEU A 14 6.30 30.91 -15.69
CA LEU A 14 5.88 32.31 -15.47
C LEU A 14 4.52 32.46 -14.76
N SER A 15 3.61 31.50 -14.94
CA SER A 15 2.29 31.51 -14.28
C SER A 15 2.39 31.26 -12.77
N LEU A 16 3.36 30.46 -12.33
CA LEU A 16 3.63 30.16 -10.92
C LEU A 16 4.30 31.32 -10.18
N VAL A 17 5.05 32.17 -10.88
CA VAL A 17 5.69 33.34 -10.27
C VAL A 17 4.66 34.42 -9.94
N SER A 18 3.66 34.65 -10.81
CA SER A 18 2.65 35.70 -10.57
C SER A 18 1.65 35.36 -9.45
N ALA A 19 1.35 34.08 -9.21
CA ALA A 19 0.48 33.66 -8.11
C ALA A 19 1.13 33.77 -6.72
N ALA A 20 2.46 33.90 -6.65
CA ALA A 20 3.18 34.02 -5.38
C ALA A 20 3.22 35.46 -4.84
N PHE A 21 2.93 36.48 -5.65
CA PHE A 21 3.07 37.88 -5.22
C PHE A 21 1.81 38.52 -4.60
N THR A 22 0.63 37.89 -4.69
CA THR A 22 -0.64 38.49 -4.22
C THR A 22 -1.18 37.94 -2.89
N SER A 23 -0.48 37.04 -2.21
CA SER A 23 -0.92 36.55 -0.89
C SER A 23 0.06 36.74 0.28
N CYS A 24 1.18 37.42 0.08
CA CYS A 24 2.06 37.81 1.19
C CYS A 24 1.51 39.03 1.94
N ARG A 25 0.35 38.87 2.60
CA ARG A 25 0.01 39.70 3.76
C ARG A 25 1.00 39.34 4.87
N LYS A 26 1.86 40.30 5.19
CA LYS A 26 2.82 40.29 6.30
C LYS A 26 2.18 39.79 7.60
N ALA A 27 2.42 38.53 7.94
CA ALA A 27 2.77 38.18 9.31
C ALA A 27 4.26 37.85 9.27
N ALA A 28 5.08 38.65 9.92
CA ALA A 28 6.49 38.32 10.12
C ALA A 28 6.53 37.03 10.94
N GLN A 29 6.81 35.91 10.27
CA GLN A 29 7.03 34.64 10.93
C GLN A 29 8.30 34.82 11.77
N LYS A 30 8.14 34.94 13.10
CA LYS A 30 9.25 34.79 14.04
C LYS A 30 10.02 33.55 13.60
N THR A 31 11.35 33.65 13.50
CA THR A 31 12.25 32.52 13.28
C THR A 31 11.93 31.46 14.33
N THR A 32 11.09 30.51 13.96
CA THR A 32 10.72 29.37 14.80
C THR A 32 11.97 28.55 15.00
N GLU A 33 12.31 28.29 16.27
CA GLU A 33 13.25 27.22 16.61
C GLU A 33 12.88 25.98 15.81
N THR A 34 13.88 25.36 15.20
CA THR A 34 13.67 24.13 14.41
C THR A 34 13.06 23.07 15.32
N PRO A 35 12.02 22.32 14.88
CA PRO A 35 11.39 21.30 15.70
C PRO A 35 12.43 20.29 16.22
N ALA A 36 12.20 19.76 17.42
CA ALA A 36 13.03 18.71 17.98
C ALA A 36 13.18 17.52 17.01
N GLY A 37 14.39 16.99 16.89
CA GLY A 37 14.72 15.92 15.93
C GLY A 37 14.86 16.36 14.46
N THR A 38 14.70 17.66 14.14
CA THR A 38 14.97 18.17 12.78
C THR A 38 16.48 18.06 12.51
N PRO A 39 16.91 17.21 11.56
CA PRO A 39 18.32 17.11 11.26
C PRO A 39 18.82 18.40 10.58
N PRO A 40 20.10 18.76 10.76
CA PRO A 40 20.73 19.78 9.92
C PRO A 40 20.63 19.41 8.43
N ALA A 41 20.71 20.40 7.56
CA ALA A 41 20.78 20.16 6.12
C ALA A 41 21.94 19.20 5.78
N PHE A 42 21.76 18.39 4.74
CA PHE A 42 22.73 17.35 4.40
C PHE A 42 24.13 17.95 4.20
N GLY A 43 25.11 17.41 4.92
CA GLY A 43 26.51 17.85 4.84
C GLY A 43 26.83 19.19 5.52
N THR A 44 25.90 19.84 6.20
CA THR A 44 26.16 21.12 6.90
C THR A 44 26.43 20.96 8.40
N ALA A 45 26.29 19.74 8.91
CA ALA A 45 26.53 19.42 10.31
C ALA A 45 28.03 19.28 10.61
N PRO A 46 28.50 19.68 11.80
CA PRO A 46 29.83 19.31 12.27
C PRO A 46 30.00 17.78 12.32
N ALA A 47 31.23 17.30 12.09
CA ALA A 47 31.57 15.89 12.14
C ALA A 47 31.43 15.32 13.56
N VAL A 48 30.56 14.33 13.76
CA VAL A 48 30.31 13.68 15.06
C VAL A 48 30.47 12.16 14.99
N GLY A 49 30.48 11.50 16.14
CA GLY A 49 30.69 10.06 16.24
C GLY A 49 32.17 9.65 16.18
N PRO A 50 32.46 8.34 16.20
CA PRO A 50 33.82 7.83 16.27
C PRO A 50 34.59 8.08 14.98
N GLU A 51 35.91 8.26 15.12
CA GLU A 51 36.83 8.19 13.99
C GLU A 51 36.91 6.76 13.47
N VAL A 52 36.93 6.64 12.14
CA VAL A 52 37.02 5.37 11.44
C VAL A 52 38.00 5.53 10.29
N SER A 53 38.58 4.42 9.87
CA SER A 53 39.55 4.37 8.77
C SER A 53 39.03 3.48 7.64
N PRO A 54 39.71 3.48 6.48
CA PRO A 54 39.43 2.51 5.42
C PRO A 54 39.54 1.05 5.90
N SER A 55 40.43 0.76 6.88
CA SER A 55 40.54 -0.57 7.47
C SER A 55 39.33 -0.91 8.36
N THR A 56 38.74 0.06 9.06
CA THR A 56 37.47 -0.15 9.77
C THR A 56 36.37 -0.60 8.82
N PHE A 57 36.27 0.03 7.64
CA PHE A 57 35.30 -0.36 6.61
C PHE A 57 35.62 -1.75 6.02
N ALA A 58 36.88 -2.06 5.76
CA ALA A 58 37.29 -3.38 5.27
C ALA A 58 36.92 -4.54 6.21
N GLU A 59 36.96 -4.31 7.52
CA GLU A 59 36.49 -5.29 8.51
C GLU A 59 34.95 -5.36 8.55
N ALA A 60 34.27 -4.22 8.47
CA ALA A 60 32.80 -4.14 8.48
C ALA A 60 32.17 -4.81 7.24
N GLU A 61 32.81 -4.71 6.08
CA GLU A 61 32.42 -5.37 4.82
C GLU A 61 32.17 -6.88 5.00
N ARG A 62 32.95 -7.54 5.86
CA ARG A 62 32.77 -8.97 6.18
C ARG A 62 31.49 -9.26 6.96
N LEU A 63 31.05 -8.32 7.79
CA LEU A 63 29.82 -8.46 8.59
C LEU A 63 28.57 -8.19 7.77
N VAL A 64 28.63 -7.23 6.84
CA VAL A 64 27.46 -6.77 6.06
C VAL A 64 27.41 -7.33 4.64
N GLN A 65 28.40 -8.14 4.25
CA GLN A 65 28.51 -8.80 2.95
C GLN A 65 28.46 -7.81 1.76
N VAL A 66 29.20 -6.71 1.88
CA VAL A 66 29.39 -5.71 0.80
C VAL A 66 30.87 -5.67 0.45
N GLU A 67 31.20 -5.50 -0.84
CA GLU A 67 32.58 -5.30 -1.30
C GLU A 67 32.77 -3.86 -1.76
N LEU A 68 33.77 -3.17 -1.21
CA LEU A 68 34.16 -1.82 -1.63
C LEU A 68 35.56 -1.82 -2.24
N THR A 69 35.77 -1.02 -3.27
CA THR A 69 37.12 -0.71 -3.77
C THR A 69 37.89 0.12 -2.74
N ALA A 70 39.22 0.17 -2.88
CA ALA A 70 40.06 0.98 -1.99
C ALA A 70 39.67 2.47 -1.99
N ALA A 71 39.27 3.01 -3.15
CA ALA A 71 38.81 4.39 -3.29
C ALA A 71 37.48 4.63 -2.56
N GLU A 72 36.53 3.68 -2.67
CA GLU A 72 35.24 3.77 -1.98
C GLU A 72 35.41 3.65 -0.46
N ARG A 73 36.31 2.80 0.03
CA ARG A 73 36.64 2.72 1.47
C ARG A 73 37.21 4.03 2.00
N ALA A 74 38.10 4.66 1.23
CA ALA A 74 38.67 5.96 1.59
C ALA A 74 37.59 7.04 1.67
N GLN A 75 36.69 7.08 0.67
CA GLN A 75 35.58 8.02 0.65
C GLN A 75 34.58 7.77 1.80
N ALA A 76 34.24 6.50 2.06
CA ALA A 76 33.32 6.12 3.13
C ALA A 76 33.87 6.51 4.51
N ALA A 77 35.16 6.23 4.77
CA ALA A 77 35.83 6.65 6.00
C ALA A 77 35.87 8.17 6.16
N GLY A 78 36.20 8.91 5.09
CA GLY A 78 36.23 10.38 5.11
C GLY A 78 34.87 11.03 5.36
N ASN A 79 33.79 10.44 4.84
CA ASN A 79 32.44 11.00 4.96
C ASN A 79 31.67 10.53 6.20
N TRP A 80 32.09 9.42 6.82
CA TRP A 80 31.39 8.74 7.91
C TRP A 80 30.83 9.68 8.98
N ARG A 81 31.68 10.53 9.55
CA ARG A 81 31.31 11.39 10.68
C ARG A 81 30.30 12.48 10.33
N ASN A 82 30.34 12.97 9.09
CA ASN A 82 29.37 13.94 8.59
C ASN A 82 28.04 13.26 8.26
N SER A 83 28.08 12.06 7.69
CA SER A 83 26.89 11.24 7.41
C SER A 83 26.20 10.75 8.68
N LEU A 84 26.93 10.56 9.78
CA LEU A 84 26.37 10.18 11.07
C LEU A 84 25.67 11.33 11.81
N ALA A 85 25.97 12.58 11.49
CA ALA A 85 25.50 13.71 12.28
C ALA A 85 23.96 13.80 12.40
N PRO A 86 23.16 13.59 11.33
CA PRO A 86 21.71 13.52 11.45
C PRO A 86 21.20 12.39 12.36
N LEU A 87 21.89 11.23 12.36
CA LEU A 87 21.52 10.09 13.20
C LEU A 87 21.81 10.35 14.67
N TYR A 88 22.98 10.92 14.98
CA TYR A 88 23.34 11.30 16.34
C TYR A 88 22.44 12.43 16.87
N GLU A 89 22.09 13.42 16.03
CA GLU A 89 21.14 14.47 16.40
C GLU A 89 19.79 13.88 16.86
N ARG A 90 19.29 12.86 16.16
CA ARG A 90 18.04 12.18 16.52
C ARG A 90 18.16 11.30 17.76
N ARG A 91 19.29 10.62 17.95
CA ARG A 91 19.48 9.62 19.02
C ARG A 91 19.88 10.25 20.35
N THR A 92 20.83 11.19 20.31
CA THR A 92 21.48 11.76 21.51
C THR A 92 21.74 13.26 21.37
N GLY A 93 21.21 13.91 20.33
CA GLY A 93 21.40 15.33 20.11
C GLY A 93 20.76 16.19 21.19
N PRO A 94 21.10 17.48 21.26
CA PRO A 94 20.49 18.40 22.23
C PRO A 94 18.99 18.62 21.96
N ARG A 95 18.51 18.37 20.74
CA ARG A 95 17.12 18.56 20.30
C ARG A 95 16.28 17.30 20.46
N VAL A 96 16.31 16.67 21.63
CA VAL A 96 15.52 15.47 21.94
C VAL A 96 14.20 15.86 22.59
N VAL A 97 13.09 15.28 22.10
CA VAL A 97 11.81 15.28 22.83
C VAL A 97 11.92 14.27 23.96
N LYS A 98 11.93 14.74 25.21
CA LYS A 98 11.77 13.84 26.35
C LYS A 98 10.33 13.33 26.38
N ILE A 99 10.18 12.03 26.19
CA ILE A 99 8.91 11.32 26.35
C ILE A 99 8.98 10.66 27.72
N GLU A 100 8.10 11.05 28.65
CA GLU A 100 8.05 10.44 29.97
C GLU A 100 7.69 8.95 29.84
N PRO A 101 8.26 8.05 30.65
CA PRO A 101 7.98 6.61 30.58
C PRO A 101 6.51 6.23 30.72
N SER A 102 5.71 7.10 31.36
CA SER A 102 4.27 6.94 31.55
C SER A 102 3.43 7.45 30.38
N VAL A 103 4.03 8.12 29.38
CA VAL A 103 3.30 8.57 28.19
C VAL A 103 2.99 7.34 27.35
N ALA A 104 1.73 6.92 27.40
CA ALA A 104 1.23 5.90 26.50
C ALA A 104 1.48 6.34 25.05
N PRO A 105 1.89 5.42 24.15
CA PRO A 105 1.99 5.75 22.74
C PRO A 105 0.64 6.28 22.27
N TYR A 106 0.67 7.32 21.44
CA TYR A 106 -0.52 8.00 20.96
C TYR A 106 -1.43 6.98 20.23
N SER A 107 -2.52 6.56 20.89
CA SER A 107 -3.38 5.47 20.41
C SER A 107 -4.53 5.95 19.53
N ARG A 108 -4.69 7.27 19.38
CA ARG A 108 -5.77 7.90 18.62
C ARG A 108 -5.19 8.87 17.60
N TRP A 109 -5.05 8.43 16.36
CA TRP A 109 -4.73 9.34 15.26
C TRP A 109 -5.89 10.33 15.03
N GLU A 110 -5.66 11.61 15.30
CA GLU A 110 -6.58 12.70 14.93
C GLU A 110 -6.01 13.42 13.69
N PRO A 111 -6.53 13.14 12.48
CA PRO A 111 -6.03 13.74 11.24
C PRO A 111 -6.43 15.22 11.08
N VAL A 112 -7.10 15.81 12.07
CA VAL A 112 -7.64 17.18 12.00
C VAL A 112 -6.51 18.15 12.32
N LEU A 113 -6.24 19.07 11.39
CA LEU A 113 -5.22 20.09 11.59
C LEU A 113 -5.60 21.00 12.77
N ALA A 114 -4.59 21.56 13.44
CA ALA A 114 -4.82 22.48 14.55
C ALA A 114 -5.69 23.67 14.11
N GLY A 115 -6.82 23.87 14.81
CA GLY A 115 -7.80 24.93 14.50
C GLY A 115 -8.88 24.53 13.49
N GLU A 116 -8.76 23.38 12.84
CA GLU A 116 -9.81 22.84 11.98
C GLU A 116 -10.85 22.06 12.80
N LYS A 117 -12.07 21.97 12.27
CA LYS A 117 -13.10 21.08 12.81
C LYS A 117 -13.08 19.78 12.03
N ALA A 118 -13.17 18.64 12.73
CA ALA A 118 -13.44 17.36 12.10
C ALA A 118 -14.69 17.49 11.21
N GLY A 119 -14.66 16.83 10.04
CA GLY A 119 -15.84 16.74 9.16
C GLY A 119 -17.07 16.16 9.88
N PRO A 120 -18.26 16.23 9.25
CA PRO A 120 -19.50 15.79 9.88
C PRO A 120 -19.37 14.36 10.43
N GLN A 121 -19.74 14.18 11.70
CA GLN A 121 -19.61 12.93 12.47
C GLN A 121 -20.56 11.80 12.01
N GLY A 122 -21.29 11.99 10.90
CA GLY A 122 -22.27 11.02 10.44
C GLY A 122 -21.62 9.72 9.98
N GLY A 123 -21.96 8.60 10.61
CA GLY A 123 -21.61 7.25 10.16
C GLY A 123 -22.34 6.79 8.89
N GLN A 124 -22.85 7.72 8.08
CA GLN A 124 -23.49 7.41 6.81
C GLN A 124 -22.47 7.52 5.68
N PHE A 125 -22.23 6.40 5.02
CA PHE A 125 -21.49 6.37 3.78
C PHE A 125 -22.29 7.09 2.70
N ILE A 126 -21.78 8.23 2.22
CA ILE A 126 -22.34 8.95 1.09
C ILE A 126 -21.57 8.51 -0.16
N TRP A 127 -22.21 7.69 -0.97
CA TRP A 127 -21.62 7.25 -2.21
C TRP A 127 -21.78 8.32 -3.29
N SER A 128 -20.67 8.82 -3.83
CA SER A 128 -20.70 9.58 -5.06
C SER A 128 -21.17 8.65 -6.19
N LYS A 129 -22.35 8.92 -6.76
CA LYS A 129 -22.89 8.11 -7.87
C LYS A 129 -21.87 8.07 -9.00
N PRO A 130 -21.25 6.92 -9.30
CA PRO A 130 -20.25 6.84 -10.35
C PRO A 130 -20.95 7.02 -11.70
N ASN A 131 -20.30 7.74 -12.62
CA ASN A 131 -20.59 7.60 -14.05
C ASN A 131 -19.60 6.59 -14.60
N PRO A 132 -19.94 5.29 -14.67
CA PRO A 132 -18.99 4.27 -15.06
C PRO A 132 -18.66 4.30 -16.55
N GLY A 133 -19.31 5.17 -17.35
CA GLY A 133 -19.09 5.23 -18.80
C GLY A 133 -19.65 3.98 -19.50
N PRO A 134 -19.36 3.81 -20.80
CA PRO A 134 -19.69 2.58 -21.51
C PRO A 134 -18.89 1.40 -20.94
N LEU A 135 -19.51 0.22 -20.91
CA LEU A 135 -18.77 -1.01 -20.63
C LEU A 135 -17.83 -1.29 -21.81
N PRO A 136 -16.52 -1.54 -21.59
CA PRO A 136 -15.62 -1.95 -22.66
C PRO A 136 -16.09 -3.23 -23.34
N ALA A 137 -15.80 -3.36 -24.64
CA ALA A 137 -16.11 -4.57 -25.40
C ALA A 137 -15.15 -5.72 -25.07
N ASN A 138 -13.93 -5.40 -24.65
CA ASN A 138 -12.86 -6.35 -24.35
C ASN A 138 -12.81 -6.65 -22.84
N ASP A 139 -12.72 -7.93 -22.49
CA ASP A 139 -12.64 -8.38 -21.10
C ASP A 139 -11.34 -7.96 -20.40
N GLU A 140 -10.23 -7.80 -21.13
CA GLU A 140 -8.98 -7.31 -20.52
C GLU A 140 -9.13 -5.86 -20.01
N ASP A 141 -9.87 -5.02 -20.75
CA ASP A 141 -10.14 -3.64 -20.33
C ASP A 141 -11.11 -3.59 -19.12
N ILE A 142 -12.02 -4.57 -19.02
CA ILE A 142 -12.86 -4.75 -17.82
C ILE A 142 -11.97 -5.18 -16.63
N ALA A 143 -11.04 -6.12 -16.84
CA ALA A 143 -10.16 -6.64 -15.79
C ALA A 143 -9.24 -5.57 -15.16
N TYR A 144 -8.82 -4.57 -15.94
CA TYR A 144 -8.01 -3.45 -15.45
C TYR A 144 -8.82 -2.21 -15.06
N ALA A 145 -10.15 -2.25 -15.19
CA ALA A 145 -10.99 -1.13 -14.80
C ALA A 145 -10.95 -0.92 -13.27
N PRO A 146 -10.93 0.33 -12.78
CA PRO A 146 -10.96 0.59 -11.35
C PRO A 146 -12.27 0.13 -10.73
N VAL A 147 -12.24 -0.24 -9.45
CA VAL A 147 -13.40 -0.71 -8.69
C VAL A 147 -14.63 0.21 -8.80
N THR A 148 -14.42 1.53 -8.91
CA THR A 148 -15.48 2.52 -9.08
C THR A 148 -16.26 2.35 -10.38
N ARG A 149 -15.61 1.90 -11.46
CA ARG A 149 -16.23 1.58 -12.75
C ARG A 149 -16.95 0.23 -12.67
N LEU A 150 -16.28 -0.79 -12.12
CA LEU A 150 -16.85 -2.13 -11.93
C LEU A 150 -18.14 -2.09 -11.10
N ALA A 151 -18.11 -1.41 -9.95
CA ALA A 151 -19.25 -1.18 -9.09
C ALA A 151 -20.40 -0.50 -9.84
N GLY A 152 -20.11 0.55 -10.60
CA GLY A 152 -21.11 1.27 -11.38
C GLY A 152 -21.69 0.42 -12.50
N TRP A 153 -20.91 -0.39 -13.21
CA TRP A 153 -21.44 -1.28 -14.24
C TRP A 153 -22.33 -2.39 -13.66
N ILE A 154 -21.97 -2.91 -12.48
CA ILE A 154 -22.79 -3.92 -11.76
C ILE A 154 -24.10 -3.30 -11.26
N GLU A 155 -24.04 -2.16 -10.57
CA GLU A 155 -25.23 -1.45 -10.09
C GLU A 155 -26.22 -1.17 -11.23
N ASN A 156 -25.70 -0.70 -12.37
CA ASN A 156 -26.50 -0.36 -13.54
C ASN A 156 -26.82 -1.58 -14.43
N ARG A 157 -26.51 -2.80 -13.97
CA ARG A 157 -26.75 -4.07 -14.68
C ARG A 157 -26.17 -4.12 -16.10
N LYS A 158 -25.10 -3.36 -16.35
CA LYS A 158 -24.32 -3.41 -17.59
C LYS A 158 -23.35 -4.59 -17.59
N LEU A 159 -22.91 -5.01 -16.41
CA LEU A 159 -22.02 -6.14 -16.17
C LEU A 159 -22.60 -6.96 -15.01
N THR A 160 -22.72 -8.27 -15.16
CA THR A 160 -23.16 -9.14 -14.05
C THR A 160 -21.99 -9.46 -13.13
N SER A 161 -22.28 -9.67 -11.84
CA SER A 161 -21.32 -10.15 -10.86
C SER A 161 -20.75 -11.51 -11.27
N GLU A 162 -21.60 -12.41 -11.79
CA GLU A 162 -21.17 -13.72 -12.29
C GLU A 162 -20.17 -13.61 -13.44
N ARG A 163 -20.41 -12.72 -14.43
CA ARG A 163 -19.47 -12.51 -15.54
C ARG A 163 -18.13 -11.96 -15.03
N LEU A 164 -18.16 -10.97 -14.16
CA LEU A 164 -16.94 -10.38 -13.61
C LEU A 164 -16.16 -11.39 -12.75
N THR A 165 -16.86 -12.20 -11.97
CA THR A 165 -16.26 -13.24 -11.13
C THR A 165 -15.60 -14.32 -11.97
N ASN A 166 -16.27 -14.83 -13.01
CA ASN A 166 -15.67 -15.78 -13.96
C ASN A 166 -14.41 -15.22 -14.61
N LEU A 167 -14.46 -13.97 -15.08
CA LEU A 167 -13.32 -13.29 -15.69
C LEU A 167 -12.09 -13.27 -14.75
N TYR A 168 -12.26 -12.95 -13.47
CA TYR A 168 -11.12 -12.97 -12.54
C TYR A 168 -10.68 -14.38 -12.15
N LEU A 169 -11.60 -15.35 -12.01
CA LEU A 169 -11.25 -16.75 -11.75
C LEU A 169 -10.41 -17.34 -12.90
N GLU A 170 -10.77 -17.06 -14.15
CA GLU A 170 -10.00 -17.47 -15.33
C GLU A 170 -8.61 -16.84 -15.38
N ARG A 171 -8.50 -15.56 -15.00
CA ARG A 171 -7.20 -14.88 -14.89
C ARG A 171 -6.34 -15.49 -13.79
N LEU A 172 -6.93 -15.81 -12.64
CA LEU A 172 -6.21 -16.48 -11.55
C LEU A 172 -5.68 -17.84 -12.02
N ASP A 173 -6.49 -18.66 -12.70
CA ASP A 173 -6.00 -19.93 -13.28
C ASP A 173 -4.86 -19.71 -14.28
N ARG A 174 -5.00 -18.71 -15.16
CA ARG A 174 -4.05 -18.45 -16.23
C ARG A 174 -2.69 -18.00 -15.71
N PHE A 175 -2.66 -17.13 -14.70
CA PHE A 175 -1.43 -16.47 -14.25
C PHE A 175 -0.81 -17.10 -12.99
N ASN A 176 -1.62 -17.70 -12.11
CA ASN A 176 -1.13 -18.28 -10.86
C ASN A 176 -0.03 -19.35 -11.04
N PRO A 177 0.00 -20.20 -12.08
CA PRO A 177 1.11 -21.14 -12.27
C PRO A 177 2.49 -20.47 -12.36
N LYS A 178 2.54 -19.22 -12.85
CA LYS A 178 3.76 -18.42 -12.93
C LYS A 178 3.97 -17.55 -11.70
N LEU A 179 2.91 -16.90 -11.23
CA LEU A 179 2.99 -15.93 -10.13
C LEU A 179 2.98 -16.56 -8.74
N ARG A 180 2.41 -17.75 -8.59
CA ARG A 180 2.25 -18.48 -7.32
C ARG A 180 1.56 -17.63 -6.24
N CYS A 181 0.60 -16.82 -6.65
CA CYS A 181 -0.07 -15.82 -5.82
C CYS A 181 -1.37 -16.29 -5.14
N VAL A 182 -1.77 -17.55 -5.32
CA VAL A 182 -3.02 -18.12 -4.77
C VAL A 182 -2.71 -19.36 -3.93
N ILE A 183 -3.17 -19.35 -2.67
CA ILE A 183 -3.16 -20.51 -1.76
C ILE A 183 -4.42 -21.35 -1.93
N THR A 184 -5.59 -20.70 -1.95
CA THR A 184 -6.88 -21.38 -2.10
C THR A 184 -7.74 -20.62 -3.08
N LEU A 185 -8.09 -21.25 -4.19
CA LEU A 185 -9.01 -20.68 -5.17
C LEU A 185 -10.46 -20.99 -4.74
N MET A 186 -11.30 -19.96 -4.69
CA MET A 186 -12.65 -20.04 -4.14
C MET A 186 -13.73 -20.21 -5.22
N ARG A 187 -13.44 -20.94 -6.30
CA ARG A 187 -14.27 -20.99 -7.52
C ARG A 187 -15.77 -21.20 -7.25
N GLU A 188 -16.14 -22.33 -6.65
CA GLU A 188 -17.54 -22.67 -6.40
C GLU A 188 -18.24 -21.68 -5.45
N PRO A 189 -17.72 -21.40 -4.24
CA PRO A 189 -18.35 -20.43 -3.35
C PRO A 189 -18.39 -19.00 -3.93
N ALA A 190 -17.38 -18.60 -4.71
CA ALA A 190 -17.37 -17.30 -5.39
C ALA A 190 -18.49 -17.20 -6.42
N LEU A 191 -18.69 -18.23 -7.26
CA LEU A 191 -19.77 -18.24 -8.24
C LEU A 191 -21.15 -18.27 -7.59
N ALA A 192 -21.30 -19.00 -6.48
CA ALA A 192 -22.54 -18.96 -5.70
C ALA A 192 -22.83 -17.56 -5.12
N GLN A 193 -21.81 -16.91 -4.54
CA GLN A 193 -21.92 -15.52 -4.03
C GLN A 193 -22.24 -14.53 -5.14
N ALA A 194 -21.61 -14.67 -6.32
CA ALA A 194 -21.85 -13.80 -7.46
C ALA A 194 -23.28 -13.91 -8.01
N LYS A 195 -23.78 -15.14 -8.16
CA LYS A 195 -25.17 -15.41 -8.55
C LYS A 195 -26.16 -14.82 -7.54
N GLN A 196 -25.88 -14.95 -6.24
CA GLN A 196 -26.70 -14.36 -5.19
C GLN A 196 -26.71 -12.82 -5.29
N ALA A 197 -25.55 -12.20 -5.52
CA ALA A 197 -25.46 -10.76 -5.70
C ALA A 197 -26.29 -10.29 -6.92
N ASP A 198 -26.18 -10.98 -8.06
CA ASP A 198 -26.98 -10.67 -9.25
C ASP A 198 -28.49 -10.79 -9.00
N GLN A 199 -28.93 -11.83 -8.29
CA GLN A 199 -30.34 -11.99 -7.89
C GLN A 199 -30.81 -10.83 -7.01
N GLU A 200 -30.03 -10.44 -6.01
CA GLU A 200 -30.38 -9.34 -5.12
C GLU A 200 -30.43 -7.99 -5.84
N ILE A 201 -29.44 -7.73 -6.71
CA ILE A 201 -29.40 -6.53 -7.55
C ILE A 201 -30.63 -6.48 -8.46
N SER A 202 -31.00 -7.60 -9.08
CA SER A 202 -32.19 -7.70 -9.92
C SER A 202 -33.48 -7.41 -9.15
N ALA A 203 -33.53 -7.76 -7.86
CA ALA A 203 -34.61 -7.49 -6.94
C ALA A 203 -34.56 -6.09 -6.29
N GLY A 204 -33.64 -5.22 -6.72
CA GLY A 204 -33.49 -3.84 -6.21
C GLY A 204 -32.77 -3.75 -4.86
N LYS A 205 -32.16 -4.82 -4.37
CA LYS A 205 -31.43 -4.88 -3.09
C LYS A 205 -29.94 -4.63 -3.31
N TYR A 206 -29.56 -3.41 -3.66
CA TYR A 206 -28.15 -3.04 -3.78
C TYR A 206 -27.55 -2.68 -2.42
N ARG A 207 -26.58 -3.46 -1.93
CA ARG A 207 -25.96 -3.31 -0.60
C ARG A 207 -24.87 -2.24 -0.53
N GLY A 208 -24.43 -1.72 -1.68
CA GLY A 208 -23.40 -0.69 -1.78
C GLY A 208 -22.32 -1.01 -2.81
N PRO A 209 -21.26 -0.19 -2.89
CA PRO A 209 -20.30 -0.18 -4.01
C PRO A 209 -19.46 -1.44 -4.18
N LEU A 210 -19.46 -2.35 -3.21
CA LEU A 210 -18.75 -3.63 -3.31
C LEU A 210 -19.69 -4.81 -3.60
N HIS A 211 -21.00 -4.58 -3.70
CA HIS A 211 -21.97 -5.64 -3.94
C HIS A 211 -21.73 -6.27 -5.32
N GLY A 212 -21.40 -7.57 -5.34
CA GLY A 212 -21.07 -8.34 -6.53
C GLY A 212 -19.65 -8.14 -7.07
N VAL A 213 -18.80 -7.36 -6.39
CA VAL A 213 -17.41 -7.13 -6.82
C VAL A 213 -16.49 -8.23 -6.27
N PRO A 214 -15.68 -8.89 -7.12
CA PRO A 214 -14.74 -9.91 -6.68
C PRO A 214 -13.52 -9.31 -5.95
N TRP A 215 -13.03 -10.03 -4.95
CA TRP A 215 -11.86 -9.65 -4.18
C TRP A 215 -11.05 -10.88 -3.73
N GLY A 216 -9.75 -10.67 -3.48
CA GLY A 216 -8.86 -11.68 -2.91
C GLY A 216 -8.45 -11.31 -1.49
N ALA A 217 -8.46 -12.29 -0.59
CA ALA A 217 -8.04 -12.12 0.80
C ALA A 217 -6.61 -12.61 0.96
N LYS A 218 -5.71 -11.83 1.57
CA LYS A 218 -4.46 -12.39 2.11
C LYS A 218 -4.80 -13.58 2.99
N ASP A 219 -4.09 -14.70 2.86
CA ASP A 219 -4.32 -15.93 3.64
C ASP A 219 -3.89 -15.84 5.11
N LEU A 220 -4.16 -14.68 5.71
CA LEU A 220 -4.06 -14.33 7.12
C LEU A 220 -5.42 -13.91 7.69
N LEU A 221 -6.37 -13.57 6.82
CA LEU A 221 -7.71 -13.12 7.20
C LEU A 221 -8.60 -14.33 7.40
N ASP A 222 -8.95 -14.66 8.64
CA ASP A 222 -9.82 -15.80 8.92
C ASP A 222 -11.15 -15.70 8.17
N THR A 223 -11.54 -16.80 7.54
CA THR A 223 -12.79 -16.94 6.79
C THR A 223 -13.44 -18.24 7.22
N ALA A 224 -14.63 -18.16 7.83
CA ALA A 224 -15.28 -19.31 8.44
C ALA A 224 -15.47 -20.44 7.42
N GLY A 225 -15.02 -21.65 7.77
CA GLY A 225 -15.15 -22.82 6.91
C GLY A 225 -14.23 -22.84 5.67
N THR A 226 -13.36 -21.85 5.51
CA THR A 226 -12.37 -21.79 4.42
C THR A 226 -10.96 -21.91 4.99
N PRO A 227 -10.04 -22.69 4.38
CA PRO A 227 -8.65 -22.74 4.82
C PRO A 227 -8.05 -21.34 5.01
N THR A 228 -7.42 -21.13 6.16
CA THR A 228 -6.64 -19.92 6.44
C THR A 228 -5.37 -20.36 7.16
N THR A 229 -4.30 -20.45 6.38
CA THR A 229 -3.11 -21.26 6.67
C THR A 229 -1.88 -20.44 7.04
N TYR A 230 -1.98 -19.11 6.96
CA TYR A 230 -0.90 -18.19 7.28
C TYR A 230 0.37 -18.41 6.43
N GLY A 231 0.23 -19.08 5.27
CA GLY A 231 1.34 -19.48 4.40
C GLY A 231 2.34 -20.45 5.05
N ALA A 232 2.04 -21.01 6.22
CA ALA A 232 3.00 -21.75 7.04
C ALA A 232 2.64 -23.24 7.17
N GLU A 233 3.64 -24.13 7.02
CA GLU A 233 3.45 -25.60 7.01
C GLU A 233 2.63 -26.12 8.21
N PRO A 234 2.87 -25.68 9.47
CA PRO A 234 2.12 -26.18 10.63
C PRO A 234 0.62 -25.87 10.59
N PHE A 235 0.21 -24.87 9.81
CA PHE A 235 -1.18 -24.40 9.73
C PHE A 235 -1.85 -24.73 8.39
N ARG A 236 -1.22 -25.58 7.56
CA ARG A 236 -1.70 -25.93 6.21
C ARG A 236 -3.13 -26.46 6.16
N THR A 237 -3.59 -27.11 7.23
CA THR A 237 -4.94 -27.68 7.35
C THR A 237 -5.85 -26.87 8.28
N ARG A 238 -5.42 -25.67 8.72
CA ARG A 238 -6.20 -24.83 9.63
C ARG A 238 -7.42 -24.26 8.91
N VAL A 239 -8.59 -24.52 9.48
CA VAL A 239 -9.87 -23.94 9.06
C VAL A 239 -10.51 -23.21 10.24
N PRO A 240 -10.55 -21.88 10.25
CA PRO A 240 -11.20 -21.10 11.32
C PRO A 240 -12.72 -21.29 11.32
N SER A 241 -13.32 -21.17 12.51
CA SER A 241 -14.77 -21.27 12.73
C SER A 241 -15.51 -19.93 12.61
N ALA A 242 -14.78 -18.82 12.53
CA ALA A 242 -15.35 -17.48 12.47
C ALA A 242 -14.62 -16.62 11.43
N ASP A 243 -15.36 -15.67 10.87
CA ASP A 243 -14.79 -14.63 10.01
C ASP A 243 -14.01 -13.60 10.82
N ALA A 244 -12.87 -13.15 10.29
CA ALA A 244 -12.28 -11.89 10.74
C ALA A 244 -13.24 -10.72 10.46
N THR A 245 -13.19 -9.67 11.28
CA THR A 245 -14.14 -8.53 11.17
C THR A 245 -14.19 -7.91 9.76
N VAL A 246 -13.05 -7.80 9.08
CA VAL A 246 -12.99 -7.27 7.70
C VAL A 246 -13.69 -8.20 6.70
N VAL A 247 -13.52 -9.51 6.83
CA VAL A 247 -14.17 -10.52 5.98
C VAL A 247 -15.68 -10.46 6.19
N LYS A 248 -16.12 -10.41 7.45
CA LYS A 248 -17.53 -10.22 7.78
C LYS A 248 -18.11 -8.96 7.13
N ARG A 249 -17.42 -7.82 7.21
CA ARG A 249 -17.89 -6.56 6.61
C ARG A 249 -17.98 -6.64 5.08
N LEU A 250 -17.04 -7.32 4.43
CA LEU A 250 -17.05 -7.54 2.99
C LEU A 250 -18.19 -8.48 2.57
N ASN A 251 -18.44 -9.55 3.34
CA ASN A 251 -19.59 -10.44 3.16
C ASN A 251 -20.92 -9.69 3.34
N ASP A 252 -21.03 -8.87 4.40
CA ASP A 252 -22.22 -8.05 4.66
C ASP A 252 -22.45 -7.04 3.51
N ALA A 253 -21.39 -6.49 2.92
CA ALA A 253 -21.44 -5.62 1.74
C ALA A 253 -21.74 -6.36 0.42
N GLY A 254 -21.80 -7.70 0.44
CA GLY A 254 -22.06 -8.54 -0.73
C GLY A 254 -20.88 -8.66 -1.70
N ALA A 255 -19.65 -8.44 -1.25
CA ALA A 255 -18.46 -8.68 -2.07
C ALA A 255 -18.22 -10.18 -2.27
N VAL A 256 -17.58 -10.56 -3.38
CA VAL A 256 -17.39 -11.96 -3.79
C VAL A 256 -15.94 -12.40 -3.55
N LEU A 257 -15.69 -13.31 -2.61
CA LEU A 257 -14.33 -13.76 -2.31
C LEU A 257 -13.88 -14.80 -3.35
N VAL A 258 -12.92 -14.45 -4.21
CA VAL A 258 -12.44 -15.34 -5.30
C VAL A 258 -11.20 -16.15 -4.96
N ALA A 259 -10.41 -15.71 -3.98
CA ALA A 259 -9.18 -16.41 -3.59
C ALA A 259 -8.69 -16.03 -2.19
N LYS A 260 -8.06 -17.00 -1.52
CA LYS A 260 -7.05 -16.80 -0.49
C LYS A 260 -5.71 -16.65 -1.19
N LEU A 261 -5.18 -15.43 -1.19
CA LEU A 261 -3.93 -15.04 -1.84
C LEU A 261 -2.74 -15.37 -0.96
N SER A 262 -1.59 -15.59 -1.61
CA SER A 262 -0.31 -15.84 -0.96
C SER A 262 0.09 -14.76 0.03
N LEU A 263 1.01 -15.14 0.90
CA LEU A 263 1.75 -14.28 1.78
C LEU A 263 3.04 -14.98 2.14
N GLY A 264 4.03 -14.24 2.62
CA GLY A 264 5.11 -14.87 3.37
C GLY A 264 4.60 -15.58 4.62
N ALA A 265 5.13 -16.76 4.90
CA ALA A 265 4.78 -17.58 6.06
C ALA A 265 4.83 -16.75 7.34
N LEU A 266 3.74 -16.77 8.11
CA LEU A 266 3.59 -15.97 9.34
C LEU A 266 3.84 -14.47 9.14
N ALA A 267 3.46 -13.96 7.96
CA ALA A 267 3.65 -12.57 7.57
C ALA A 267 5.13 -12.13 7.49
N LEU A 268 6.02 -13.03 7.06
CA LEU A 268 7.44 -12.77 6.81
C LEU A 268 7.83 -13.06 5.35
N ASN A 269 8.34 -12.06 4.63
CA ASN A 269 8.86 -12.15 3.25
C ASN A 269 7.80 -12.66 2.24
N ASP A 270 8.21 -13.31 1.14
CA ASP A 270 7.33 -13.76 0.04
C ASP A 270 7.31 -15.28 -0.15
N ILE A 271 7.81 -16.03 0.83
CA ILE A 271 7.91 -17.48 0.78
C ILE A 271 6.85 -18.11 1.68
N TRP A 272 6.06 -19.03 1.13
CA TRP A 272 5.09 -19.87 1.83
C TRP A 272 5.29 -21.34 1.51
N PHE A 273 4.54 -22.24 2.16
CA PHE A 273 4.66 -23.69 1.90
C PHE A 273 4.42 -24.10 0.43
N GLY A 274 3.78 -23.23 -0.37
CA GLY A 274 3.56 -23.43 -1.80
C GLY A 274 4.69 -22.92 -2.70
N GLY A 275 5.72 -22.29 -2.13
CA GLY A 275 6.86 -21.69 -2.84
C GLY A 275 7.00 -20.19 -2.59
N GLN A 276 7.74 -19.52 -3.47
CA GLN A 276 7.87 -18.06 -3.47
C GLN A 276 6.87 -17.44 -4.43
N THR A 277 6.18 -16.38 -4.01
CA THR A 277 5.34 -15.57 -4.90
C THR A 277 6.24 -14.74 -5.81
N MET A 278 5.99 -14.78 -7.12
CA MET A 278 6.85 -14.16 -8.12
C MET A 278 6.32 -12.80 -8.56
N ASN A 279 7.25 -11.87 -8.81
CA ASN A 279 6.94 -10.52 -9.25
C ASN A 279 6.35 -10.52 -10.69
N PRO A 280 5.15 -9.96 -10.92
CA PRO A 280 4.55 -9.93 -12.26
C PRO A 280 5.30 -9.07 -13.28
N TRP A 281 6.22 -8.21 -12.83
CA TRP A 281 7.04 -7.34 -13.70
C TRP A 281 8.38 -7.98 -14.10
N LEU A 282 8.88 -8.92 -13.30
CA LEU A 282 10.14 -9.64 -13.53
C LEU A 282 10.05 -11.01 -12.83
N LEU A 283 9.77 -12.07 -13.60
CA LEU A 283 9.44 -13.40 -13.05
C LEU A 283 10.64 -14.13 -12.42
N GLU A 284 11.84 -13.58 -12.57
CA GLU A 284 13.07 -14.04 -11.95
C GLU A 284 13.23 -13.55 -10.49
N GLU A 285 12.40 -12.59 -10.07
CA GLU A 285 12.41 -12.02 -8.71
C GLU A 285 11.14 -12.36 -7.93
N GLY A 286 11.29 -12.49 -6.61
CA GLY A 286 10.15 -12.59 -5.69
C GLY A 286 9.34 -11.29 -5.59
N SER A 287 8.08 -11.36 -5.19
CA SER A 287 7.19 -10.20 -5.09
C SER A 287 7.40 -9.33 -3.84
N SER A 288 8.36 -9.68 -2.97
CA SER A 288 8.57 -9.07 -1.65
C SER A 288 7.41 -9.31 -0.70
N GLY A 289 7.58 -8.92 0.57
CA GLY A 289 6.77 -9.40 1.65
C GLY A 289 6.16 -8.35 2.58
N SER A 290 5.18 -8.74 3.41
CA SER A 290 4.61 -10.09 3.48
C SER A 290 3.29 -10.28 2.77
N SER A 291 2.73 -9.22 2.20
CA SER A 291 1.53 -9.29 1.36
C SER A 291 1.94 -9.55 -0.09
N ALA A 292 2.58 -10.70 -0.28
CA ALA A 292 3.30 -11.11 -1.48
C ALA A 292 2.36 -11.52 -2.63
#